data_AF-A0A1Q7W8H6-F1
#
_entry.id   AF-A0A1Q7W8H6-F1
#
_cell.length_a   1.000
_cell.length_b   1.000
_cell.length_c   1.000
_cell.angle_alpha   90.00
_cell.angle_beta   90.00
_cell.angle_gamma   90.00
#
_symmetry.space_group_name_H-M   'P 1'
#
loop_
_entity.id
_entity.type
_entity.pdbx_description
1 polymer ?
#
loop_
_entity_poly.entity_id
_entity_poly.type
_entity_poly.pdbx_seq_one_letter_code
_entity_poly.pdbx_strand_id
1 'polypeptide(L)'
;MRFVQVHVLAAVAVASAVLSWLGLYLHNSVELPDQSLLSPETTYPTLVYLLGIAARFIAGRRAAAWLLLGWGWLLPIWPYDPPQTARHYTFHLLYGLLEIPMIVVMTRLVRSTTTSRKPHA
;
A
#
# COMPACT_ATOMS: atom_id res chain seq x y z
N MET A 1 8.55 -26.66 -7.47
CA MET A 1 7.87 -26.04 -6.29
C MET A 1 8.26 -24.58 -6.04
N ARG A 2 9.56 -24.20 -6.04
CA ARG A 2 9.99 -22.80 -5.80
C ARG A 2 9.43 -21.74 -6.77
N PHE A 3 9.24 -22.09 -8.04
CA PHE A 3 8.72 -21.17 -9.07
C PHE A 3 7.27 -20.72 -8.78
N VAL A 4 6.36 -21.68 -8.54
CA VAL A 4 4.95 -21.42 -8.19
C VAL A 4 4.85 -20.51 -6.96
N GLN A 5 5.68 -20.75 -5.95
CA GLN A 5 5.70 -19.96 -4.72
C GLN A 5 6.09 -18.49 -4.97
N VAL A 6 7.01 -18.21 -5.90
CA VAL A 6 7.41 -16.83 -6.23
C VAL A 6 6.28 -16.07 -6.93
N HIS A 7 5.56 -16.72 -7.86
CA HIS A 7 4.45 -16.09 -8.57
C HIS A 7 3.25 -15.82 -7.66
N VAL A 8 2.93 -16.76 -6.76
CA VAL A 8 1.87 -16.55 -5.76
C VAL A 8 2.21 -15.39 -4.84
N LEU A 9 3.44 -15.30 -4.35
CA LEU A 9 3.88 -14.17 -3.50
C LEU A 9 3.88 -12.83 -4.24
N ALA A 10 4.16 -12.83 -5.54
CA ALA A 10 4.07 -11.63 -6.36
C ALA A 10 2.61 -11.22 -6.55
N ALA A 11 1.73 -12.14 -6.91
CA ALA A 11 0.31 -11.89 -7.08
C ALA A 11 -0.34 -11.37 -5.79
N VAL A 12 -0.05 -12.00 -4.64
CA VAL A 12 -0.55 -11.56 -3.33
C VAL A 12 -0.06 -10.14 -2.99
N ALA A 13 1.20 -9.82 -3.28
CA ALA A 13 1.75 -8.49 -3.03
C ALA A 13 1.13 -7.40 -3.93
N VAL A 14 0.85 -7.73 -5.18
CA VAL A 14 0.17 -6.80 -6.11
C VAL A 14 -1.29 -6.63 -5.69
N ALA A 15 -2.00 -7.73 -5.42
CA ALA A 15 -3.40 -7.69 -5.02
C ALA A 15 -3.60 -6.89 -3.72
N SER A 16 -2.72 -7.08 -2.73
CA SER A 16 -2.82 -6.31 -1.49
C SER A 16 -2.53 -4.82 -1.71
N ALA A 17 -1.56 -4.46 -2.55
CA ALA A 17 -1.29 -3.06 -2.90
C ALA A 17 -2.46 -2.40 -3.64
N VAL A 18 -3.09 -3.12 -4.59
CA VAL A 18 -4.29 -2.62 -5.30
C VAL A 18 -5.47 -2.43 -4.35
N LEU A 19 -5.66 -3.34 -3.40
CA LEU A 19 -6.71 -3.23 -2.39
C LEU A 19 -6.52 -2.02 -1.48
N SER A 20 -5.28 -1.80 -1.05
CA SER A 20 -4.84 -0.62 -0.28
C SER A 20 -5.14 0.68 -1.03
N TRP A 21 -4.72 0.75 -2.30
CA TRP A 21 -4.99 1.90 -3.18
C TRP A 21 -6.49 2.16 -3.35
N LEU A 22 -7.30 1.09 -3.52
CA LEU A 22 -8.75 1.22 -3.62
C LEU A 22 -9.36 1.82 -2.36
N GLY A 23 -8.89 1.40 -1.17
CA GLY A 23 -9.33 2.00 0.10
C GLY A 23 -9.06 3.49 0.17
N LEU A 24 -7.86 3.92 -0.25
CA LEU A 24 -7.50 5.34 -0.31
C LEU A 24 -8.34 6.11 -1.33
N TYR A 25 -8.54 5.54 -2.53
CA TYR A 25 -9.34 6.17 -3.58
C TYR A 25 -10.79 6.37 -3.13
N LEU A 26 -11.39 5.35 -2.50
CA LEU A 26 -12.75 5.44 -1.97
C LEU A 26 -12.84 6.48 -0.85
N HIS A 27 -11.88 6.49 0.08
CA HIS A 27 -11.77 7.50 1.12
C HIS A 27 -11.75 8.92 0.52
N ASN A 28 -10.82 9.18 -0.40
CA ASN A 28 -10.71 10.51 -1.01
C ASN A 28 -11.95 10.87 -1.82
N SER A 29 -12.62 9.92 -2.48
CA SER A 29 -13.80 10.21 -3.31
C SER A 29 -15.00 10.67 -2.50
N VAL A 30 -15.04 10.26 -1.23
CA VAL A 30 -16.09 10.61 -0.30
C VAL A 30 -15.79 11.92 0.41
N GLU A 31 -14.54 12.12 0.81
CA GLU A 31 -14.10 13.32 1.54
C GLU A 31 -13.86 14.53 0.61
N LEU A 32 -13.53 14.28 -0.66
CA LEU A 32 -13.22 15.30 -1.67
C LEU A 32 -14.13 15.10 -2.90
N PRO A 33 -15.41 15.53 -2.84
CA PRO A 33 -16.39 15.24 -3.88
C PRO A 33 -16.03 15.79 -5.27
N ASP A 34 -15.23 16.86 -5.32
CA ASP A 34 -14.77 17.48 -6.57
C ASP A 34 -13.43 16.93 -7.07
N GLN A 35 -12.88 15.89 -6.42
CA GLN A 35 -11.65 15.28 -6.90
C GLN A 35 -11.88 14.54 -8.21
N SER A 36 -10.84 14.51 -9.04
CA SER A 36 -10.76 13.68 -10.24
C SER A 36 -9.60 12.69 -10.11
N LEU A 37 -9.50 11.75 -11.05
CA LEU A 37 -8.34 10.84 -11.12
C LEU A 37 -7.00 11.58 -11.30
N LEU A 38 -7.04 12.80 -11.84
CA LEU A 38 -5.85 13.63 -12.09
C LEU A 38 -5.59 14.64 -10.96
N SER A 39 -6.46 14.71 -9.95
CA SER A 39 -6.22 15.57 -8.79
C SER A 39 -4.97 15.10 -8.04
N PRO A 40 -4.19 16.02 -7.44
CA PRO A 40 -2.98 15.67 -6.69
C PRO A 40 -3.18 14.57 -5.63
N GLU A 41 -4.33 14.61 -4.95
CA GLU A 41 -4.72 13.72 -3.87
C GLU A 41 -4.96 12.28 -4.35
N THR A 42 -5.26 12.08 -5.64
CA THR A 42 -5.34 10.75 -6.25
C THR A 42 -4.05 10.41 -6.99
N THR A 43 -3.48 11.35 -7.74
CA THR A 43 -2.32 11.12 -8.61
C THR A 43 -1.07 10.75 -7.82
N TYR A 44 -0.71 11.52 -6.79
CA TYR A 44 0.53 11.25 -6.06
C TYR A 44 0.52 9.91 -5.34
N PRO A 45 -0.54 9.54 -4.60
CA PRO A 45 -0.62 8.19 -4.04
C PRO A 45 -0.59 7.10 -5.10
N THR A 46 -1.34 7.27 -6.20
CA THR A 46 -1.37 6.29 -7.30
C THR A 46 0.03 6.03 -7.84
N LEU A 47 0.84 7.08 -8.03
CA LEU A 47 2.23 6.94 -8.45
C LEU A 47 3.08 6.15 -7.44
N VAL A 48 2.90 6.35 -6.13
CA VAL A 48 3.62 5.55 -5.11
C VAL A 48 3.28 4.07 -5.24
N TYR A 49 2.00 3.73 -5.39
CA TYR A 49 1.56 2.34 -5.60
C TYR A 49 2.13 1.75 -6.89
N LEU A 50 2.03 2.47 -8.01
CA LEU A 50 2.55 2.02 -9.30
C LEU A 50 4.08 1.83 -9.28
N LEU A 51 4.82 2.76 -8.69
CA LEU A 51 6.27 2.67 -8.53
C LEU A 51 6.66 1.49 -7.64
N GLY A 52 5.96 1.29 -6.52
CA GLY A 52 6.18 0.14 -5.64
C GLY A 52 5.92 -1.19 -6.34
N ILE A 53 4.83 -1.29 -7.10
CA ILE A 53 4.49 -2.47 -7.89
C ILE A 53 5.54 -2.71 -8.99
N ALA A 54 5.87 -1.70 -9.79
CA ALA A 54 6.83 -1.79 -10.89
C ALA A 54 8.24 -2.17 -10.39
N ALA A 55 8.71 -1.52 -9.32
CA ALA A 55 10.02 -1.79 -8.73
C ALA A 55 10.20 -3.24 -8.27
N ARG A 56 9.11 -3.96 -7.99
CA ARG A 56 9.13 -5.39 -7.65
C ARG A 56 9.55 -6.29 -8.82
N PHE A 57 9.22 -5.91 -10.06
CA PHE A 57 9.43 -6.74 -11.25
C PHE A 57 10.80 -6.53 -11.91
N ILE A 58 11.52 -5.47 -11.54
CA ILE A 58 12.84 -5.15 -12.12
C ILE A 58 13.95 -5.70 -11.20
N ALA A 59 14.47 -4.89 -10.26
CA ALA A 59 15.49 -5.30 -9.30
C ALA A 59 15.26 -4.73 -7.89
N GLY A 60 14.21 -3.93 -7.70
CA GLY A 60 13.94 -3.19 -6.48
C GLY A 60 13.07 -3.92 -5.46
N ARG A 61 12.98 -5.26 -5.45
CA ARG A 61 12.00 -6.02 -4.62
C ARG A 61 11.98 -5.63 -3.14
N ARG A 62 13.15 -5.42 -2.53
CA ARG A 62 13.26 -5.00 -1.12
C ARG A 62 12.94 -3.51 -0.94
N ALA A 63 13.41 -2.66 -1.85
CA ALA A 63 13.09 -1.23 -1.84
C ALA A 63 11.59 -1.00 -2.03
N ALA A 64 10.96 -1.73 -2.96
CA ALA A 64 9.52 -1.76 -3.19
C ALA A 64 8.75 -2.17 -1.93
N ALA A 65 9.19 -3.22 -1.24
CA ALA A 65 8.55 -3.66 0.00
C ALA A 65 8.66 -2.60 1.11
N TRP A 66 9.82 -1.93 1.22
CA TRP A 66 9.98 -0.83 2.18
C TRP A 66 9.19 0.41 1.80
N LEU A 67 9.13 0.77 0.52
CA LEU A 67 8.35 1.90 0.01
C LEU A 67 6.87 1.71 0.34
N LEU A 68 6.29 0.57 -0.05
CA LEU A 68 4.88 0.26 0.19
C LEU A 68 4.58 0.08 1.69
N LEU A 69 5.51 -0.50 2.46
CA LEU A 69 5.34 -0.59 3.92
C LEU A 69 5.36 0.80 4.58
N GLY A 70 6.34 1.64 4.23
CA GLY A 70 6.43 3.00 4.74
C GLY A 70 5.21 3.82 4.34
N TRP A 71 4.75 3.66 3.09
CA TRP A 71 3.53 4.26 2.60
C TRP A 71 2.30 3.86 3.42
N GLY A 72 2.10 2.57 3.69
CA GLY A 72 0.92 2.15 4.46
C GLY A 72 0.93 2.54 5.93
N TRP A 73 2.07 2.98 6.47
CA TRP A 73 2.15 3.60 7.79
C TRP A 73 1.99 5.11 7.77
N LEU A 74 2.02 5.75 6.59
CA LEU A 74 1.62 7.14 6.43
C LEU A 74 0.09 7.21 6.49
N LEU A 75 -0.42 7.15 7.72
CA LEU A 75 -1.80 7.55 7.98
C LEU A 75 -1.93 9.04 7.65
N PRO A 76 -3.06 9.48 7.08
CA PRO A 76 -3.34 10.90 6.94
C PRO A 76 -3.58 11.46 8.36
N ILE A 77 -2.50 11.82 9.05
CA ILE A 77 -2.52 12.58 10.31
C ILE A 77 -2.64 14.09 10.04
N TRP A 78 -2.91 14.46 8.79
CA TRP A 78 -3.07 15.85 8.42
C TRP A 78 -4.40 16.36 9.00
N PRO A 79 -4.40 17.44 9.79
CA PRO A 79 -5.63 18.06 10.24
C PRO A 79 -6.28 18.70 9.02
N TYR A 80 -7.20 17.98 8.41
CA TYR A 80 -8.17 18.55 7.50
C TYR A 80 -9.37 18.96 8.35
N ASP A 81 -10.06 20.03 7.95
CA ASP A 81 -11.25 20.55 8.62
C ASP A 81 -12.54 20.10 7.90
N PRO A 82 -12.83 18.78 7.72
CA PRO A 82 -14.15 18.37 7.34
C PRO A 82 -15.01 18.16 8.60
N PRO A 83 -16.34 18.24 8.45
CA PRO A 83 -17.27 17.82 9.48
C PRO A 83 -16.96 16.39 9.96
N GLN A 84 -16.66 16.24 11.25
CA GLN A 84 -16.41 14.95 11.92
C GLN A 84 -17.71 14.14 12.03
N THR A 85 -18.10 13.50 10.93
CA THR A 85 -19.36 12.79 10.78
C THR A 85 -19.17 11.28 10.86
N ALA A 86 -20.27 10.53 11.08
CA ALA A 86 -20.24 9.07 10.99
C ALA A 86 -19.76 8.58 9.61
N ARG A 87 -20.09 9.31 8.53
CA ARG A 87 -19.60 9.04 7.17
C ARG A 87 -18.08 9.12 7.12
N HIS A 88 -17.50 10.21 7.62
CA HIS A 88 -16.06 10.42 7.68
C HIS A 88 -15.34 9.25 8.37
N TYR A 89 -15.76 8.92 9.61
CA TYR A 89 -15.14 7.81 10.35
C TYR A 89 -15.33 6.45 9.69
N THR A 90 -16.45 6.22 9.00
CA THR A 90 -16.70 4.96 8.29
C THR A 90 -15.71 4.77 7.15
N PHE A 91 -15.43 5.81 6.36
CA PHE A 91 -14.49 5.72 5.25
C PHE A 91 -13.03 5.70 5.71
N HIS A 92 -12.70 6.36 6.83
CA HIS A 92 -11.41 6.17 7.49
C HIS A 92 -11.21 4.74 7.99
N LEU A 93 -12.22 4.16 8.63
CA LEU A 93 -12.17 2.77 9.09
C LEU A 93 -12.03 1.81 7.91
N LEU A 94 -12.84 1.99 6.86
CA LEU A 94 -12.76 1.17 5.64
C LEU A 94 -11.38 1.27 5.00
N TYR A 95 -10.84 2.48 4.84
CA TYR A 95 -9.49 2.70 4.34
C TYR A 95 -8.45 1.95 5.18
N GLY A 96 -8.46 2.13 6.50
CA GLY A 96 -7.54 1.45 7.40
C GLY A 96 -7.64 -0.08 7.31
N LEU A 97 -8.84 -0.64 7.17
CA LEU A 97 -9.04 -2.08 7.01
C LEU A 97 -8.48 -2.61 5.68
N LEU A 98 -8.65 -1.87 4.58
CA LEU A 98 -8.15 -2.25 3.26
C LEU A 98 -6.63 -2.09 3.13
N GLU A 99 -6.01 -1.28 4.00
CA GLU A 99 -4.56 -1.09 4.09
C GLU A 99 -3.83 -2.28 4.76
N ILE A 100 -4.46 -2.92 5.75
CA ILE A 100 -3.86 -3.99 6.57
C ILE A 100 -3.23 -5.14 5.75
N PRO A 101 -3.89 -5.70 4.71
CA PRO A 101 -3.31 -6.77 3.92
C PRO A 101 -1.97 -6.38 3.28
N MET A 102 -1.83 -5.14 2.81
CA MET A 102 -0.56 -4.66 2.24
C MET A 102 0.52 -4.60 3.32
N ILE A 103 0.22 -3.98 4.47
CA ILE A 103 1.15 -3.88 5.60
C ILE A 103 1.66 -5.28 6.00
N VAL A 104 0.75 -6.24 6.22
CA VAL A 104 1.10 -7.61 6.62
C VAL A 104 2.02 -8.28 5.58
N VAL A 105 1.67 -8.18 4.29
CA VAL A 105 2.45 -8.79 3.21
C VAL A 105 3.84 -8.15 3.10
N MET A 106 3.93 -6.82 3.14
CA MET A 106 5.22 -6.12 3.02
C MET A 106 6.11 -6.35 4.23
N THR A 107 5.57 -6.36 5.45
CA THR A 107 6.32 -6.73 6.67
C THR A 107 6.93 -8.12 6.54
N ARG A 108 6.17 -9.12 6.06
CA ARG A 108 6.69 -10.48 5.87
C ARG A 108 7.81 -10.53 4.83
N LEU A 109 7.68 -9.81 3.72
CA LEU A 109 8.68 -9.77 2.65
C LEU A 109 9.99 -9.08 3.08
N VAL A 110 9.88 -7.98 3.83
CA VAL A 110 11.03 -7.28 4.42
C VAL A 110 11.77 -8.19 5.40
N ARG A 111 11.05 -8.93 6.26
CA ARG A 111 11.67 -9.85 7.23
C ARG A 111 12.34 -11.04 6.56
N SER A 112 11.70 -11.63 5.54
CA SER A 112 12.20 -12.83 4.84
C SER A 112 13.54 -12.59 4.12
N THR A 113 13.81 -11.37 3.68
CA THR A 113 15.08 -11.04 3.02
C THR A 113 16.26 -10.89 3.98
N THR A 114 16.02 -10.66 5.27
CA THR A 114 17.07 -10.49 6.28
C THR A 114 17.61 -11.84 6.79
N THR A 115 16.76 -12.86 6.89
CA THR A 115 17.14 -14.19 7.41
C THR A 115 18.02 -15.00 6.45
N SER A 116 18.02 -14.68 5.15
CA SER A 116 18.78 -15.42 4.12
C SER A 116 20.29 -15.11 4.12
N ARG A 117 20.77 -14.16 4.93
CA ARG A 117 22.19 -13.75 4.97
C ARG A 117 22.86 -14.26 6.24
N LYS A 118 23.00 -15.58 6.39
CA LYS A 118 23.97 -16.15 7.34
C LYS A 118 25.32 -16.26 6.63
N PRO A 119 26.39 -15.59 7.11
CA PRO A 119 27.73 -15.89 6.63
C PRO A 119 28.09 -17.30 7.11
N HIS A 120 28.41 -18.18 6.16
CA HIS A 120 29.13 -19.40 6.48
C HIS A 120 30.54 -18.97 6.89
N ALA A 121 30.83 -19.13 8.17
CA ALA A 121 32.20 -19.15 8.70
C ALA A 121 32.79 -20.54 8.48
#